data_AF-E3RUI4-F1
#
_entry.id   AF-E3RUI4-F1
#
_cell.length_a   1.000
_cell.length_b   1.000
_cell.length_c   1.000
_cell.angle_alpha   90.00
_cell.angle_beta   90.00
_cell.angle_gamma   90.00
#
_symmetry.space_group_name_H-M   'P 1'
#
loop_
_entity.id
_entity.type
_entity.pdbx_description
1 polymer ?
#
loop_
_entity_poly.entity_id
_entity_poly.type
_entity_poly.pdbx_seq_one_letter_code
_entity_poly.pdbx_strand_id
1 'polypeptide(L)'
;MAMLSQIILRPPHLPADIESLDELGRAHIQEEYRHRHVHFFYLRFTRKFNTRHWSALEDKVDILRRRVFDYASEPWEGLNIPLQYDFVQVAQVWNEITSLNHDTAASTCPVSFTEEEAKQIDALDDLHRDADNDMERINWLLGIASDGWTPHERFESARSKAVEFREQGLASVDDDQWLREISERHWPFDDYDENE
;
A
#
# COMPACT_ATOMS: atom_id res chain seq x y z
N MET A 1 0.19 -8.91 13.64
CA MET A 1 1.19 -10.02 13.46
C MET A 1 0.91 -10.78 12.15
N ALA A 2 1.09 -10.11 11.01
CA ALA A 2 1.01 -10.78 9.72
C ALA A 2 2.27 -11.61 9.48
N MET A 3 2.14 -12.94 9.61
CA MET A 3 3.12 -13.89 9.09
C MET A 3 3.45 -13.50 7.66
N LEU A 4 4.74 -13.31 7.35
CA LEU A 4 5.26 -13.15 5.98
C LEU A 4 4.55 -14.14 5.05
N SER A 5 3.57 -13.65 4.29
CA SER A 5 2.58 -14.50 3.63
C SER A 5 3.29 -15.35 2.58
N GLN A 6 3.09 -16.66 2.63
CA GLN A 6 3.59 -17.55 1.59
C GLN A 6 2.93 -17.18 0.25
N ILE A 7 3.66 -17.28 -0.87
CA ILE A 7 3.08 -17.04 -2.20
C ILE A 7 2.01 -18.12 -2.46
N ILE A 8 0.75 -17.80 -2.18
CA ILE A 8 -0.39 -18.67 -2.44
C ILE A 8 -0.79 -18.49 -3.90
N LEU A 9 -0.36 -19.43 -4.74
CA LEU A 9 -0.72 -19.52 -6.16
C LEU A 9 -2.14 -20.08 -6.33
N ARG A 10 -3.16 -19.25 -6.14
CA ARG A 10 -4.55 -19.58 -6.47
C ARG A 10 -4.95 -18.95 -7.81
N PRO A 11 -5.59 -19.69 -8.72
CA PRO A 11 -6.20 -19.10 -9.91
C PRO A 11 -7.20 -18.02 -9.48
N PRO A 12 -7.16 -16.82 -10.08
CA PRO A 12 -8.17 -15.82 -9.80
C PRO A 12 -9.50 -16.23 -10.42
N HIS A 13 -10.58 -15.83 -9.76
CA HIS A 13 -11.95 -16.04 -10.22
C HIS A 13 -12.68 -14.70 -10.22
N LEU A 14 -13.56 -14.50 -11.18
CA LEU A 14 -14.50 -13.39 -11.15
C LEU A 14 -15.57 -13.65 -10.08
N PRO A 15 -15.94 -12.65 -9.27
CA PRO A 15 -17.06 -12.75 -8.34
C PRO A 15 -18.36 -13.11 -9.07
N ALA A 16 -19.21 -13.94 -8.44
CA ALA A 16 -20.45 -14.41 -9.05
C ALA A 16 -21.52 -13.31 -9.18
N ASP A 17 -21.41 -12.26 -8.38
CA ASP A 17 -22.28 -11.10 -8.27
C ASP A 17 -21.84 -9.92 -9.14
N ILE A 18 -20.83 -10.09 -10.00
CA ILE A 18 -20.31 -9.03 -10.86
C ILE A 18 -21.38 -8.33 -11.72
N GLU A 19 -22.39 -9.07 -12.18
CA GLU A 19 -23.49 -8.53 -13.00
C GLU A 19 -24.45 -7.65 -12.19
N SER A 20 -24.42 -7.73 -10.87
CA SER A 20 -25.22 -6.89 -9.97
C SER A 20 -24.58 -5.53 -9.66
N LEU A 21 -23.31 -5.35 -10.02
CA LEU A 21 -22.57 -4.10 -9.83
C LEU A 21 -22.89 -3.08 -10.92
N ASP A 22 -22.71 -1.81 -10.57
CA ASP A 22 -22.73 -0.71 -11.52
C ASP A 22 -21.56 -0.81 -12.52
N GLU A 23 -21.60 0.00 -13.58
CA GLU A 23 -20.59 -0.05 -14.65
C GLU A 23 -19.17 0.16 -14.11
N LEU A 24 -19.06 1.08 -13.15
CA LEU A 24 -17.83 1.50 -12.53
C LEU A 24 -17.26 0.39 -11.64
N GLY A 25 -18.04 -0.16 -10.71
CA GLY A 25 -17.64 -1.31 -9.90
C GLY A 25 -17.30 -2.55 -10.73
N ARG A 26 -18.03 -2.79 -11.84
CA ARG A 26 -17.72 -3.87 -12.77
C ARG A 26 -16.37 -3.68 -13.45
N ALA A 27 -16.08 -2.47 -13.94
CA ALA A 27 -14.79 -2.15 -14.56
C ALA A 27 -13.61 -2.35 -13.59
N HIS A 28 -13.78 -1.93 -12.33
CA HIS A 28 -12.76 -2.13 -11.29
C HIS A 28 -12.46 -3.62 -11.05
N ILE A 29 -13.50 -4.44 -10.83
CA ILE A 29 -13.32 -5.88 -10.60
C ILE A 29 -12.72 -6.59 -11.83
N GLN A 30 -13.12 -6.18 -13.03
CA GLN A 30 -12.54 -6.73 -14.27
C GLN A 30 -11.05 -6.42 -14.38
N GLU A 31 -10.64 -5.21 -14.02
CA GLU A 31 -9.23 -4.80 -14.07
C GLU A 31 -8.40 -5.51 -12.99
N GLU A 32 -8.92 -5.61 -11.77
CA GLU A 32 -8.31 -6.38 -10.68
C GLU A 32 -8.15 -7.86 -11.07
N TYR A 33 -9.19 -8.45 -11.66
CA TYR A 33 -9.13 -9.81 -12.20
C TYR A 33 -8.06 -9.93 -13.28
N ARG A 34 -8.00 -8.99 -14.23
CA ARG A 34 -7.00 -8.98 -15.31
C ARG A 34 -5.58 -8.96 -14.74
N HIS A 35 -5.31 -8.09 -13.76
CA HIS A 35 -4.02 -8.02 -13.08
C HIS A 35 -3.65 -9.33 -12.38
N ARG A 36 -4.57 -9.86 -11.56
CA ARG A 36 -4.35 -11.13 -10.86
C ARG A 36 -4.16 -12.30 -11.84
N HIS A 37 -4.86 -12.30 -12.97
CA HIS A 37 -4.78 -13.35 -13.97
C HIS A 37 -3.41 -13.37 -14.65
N VAL A 38 -2.91 -12.20 -15.06
CA VAL A 38 -1.56 -12.05 -15.61
C VAL A 38 -0.52 -12.45 -14.57
N HIS A 39 -0.63 -11.94 -13.34
CA HIS A 39 0.30 -12.25 -12.25
C HIS A 39 0.33 -13.74 -11.90
N PHE A 40 -0.83 -14.40 -11.86
CA PHE A 40 -0.94 -15.84 -11.64
C PHE A 40 -0.16 -16.64 -12.68
N PHE A 41 -0.32 -16.33 -13.97
CA PHE A 41 0.43 -17.01 -15.03
C PHE A 41 1.91 -16.67 -14.98
N TYR A 42 2.28 -15.42 -14.71
CA TYR A 42 3.66 -15.02 -14.51
C TYR A 42 4.34 -15.85 -13.42
N LEU A 43 3.76 -15.94 -12.22
CA LEU A 43 4.30 -16.72 -11.12
C LEU A 43 4.33 -18.21 -11.45
N ARG A 44 3.26 -18.75 -12.06
CA ARG A 44 3.18 -20.18 -12.42
C ARG A 44 4.24 -20.57 -13.44
N PHE A 45 4.45 -19.76 -14.47
CA PHE A 45 5.46 -20.03 -15.49
C PHE A 45 6.87 -19.75 -14.99
N THR A 46 7.06 -18.73 -14.14
CA THR A 46 8.33 -18.49 -13.44
C THR A 46 8.73 -19.70 -12.62
N ARG A 47 7.82 -20.24 -11.80
CA ARG A 47 8.07 -21.46 -11.02
C ARG A 47 8.46 -22.65 -11.89
N LYS A 48 7.80 -22.81 -13.05
CA LYS A 48 8.01 -23.95 -13.95
C LYS A 48 9.29 -23.84 -14.76
N PHE A 49 9.62 -22.65 -15.25
CA PHE A 49 10.63 -22.45 -16.29
C PHE A 49 11.85 -21.64 -15.84
N ASN A 50 11.80 -20.97 -14.69
CA ASN A 50 12.90 -20.19 -14.14
C ASN A 50 13.02 -20.42 -12.63
N THR A 51 13.58 -21.57 -12.26
CA THR A 51 13.71 -21.99 -10.86
C THR A 51 14.55 -21.03 -10.02
N ARG A 52 15.61 -20.44 -10.60
CA ARG A 52 16.44 -19.45 -9.90
C ARG A 52 15.64 -18.19 -9.53
N HIS A 53 14.85 -17.68 -10.47
CA HIS A 53 13.98 -16.53 -10.20
C HIS A 53 12.90 -16.87 -9.19
N TRP A 54 12.31 -18.07 -9.28
CA TRP A 54 11.35 -18.53 -8.29
C TRP A 54 11.95 -18.60 -6.87
N SER A 55 13.17 -19.12 -6.71
CA SER A 55 13.85 -19.13 -5.42
C SER A 55 14.03 -17.73 -4.84
N ALA A 56 14.38 -16.73 -5.66
CA ALA A 56 14.50 -15.34 -5.22
C ALA A 56 13.15 -14.66 -4.89
N LEU A 57 12.05 -15.14 -5.49
CA LEU A 57 10.70 -14.66 -5.17
C LEU A 57 10.14 -15.33 -3.90
N GLU A 58 10.51 -16.57 -3.61
CA GLU A 58 10.01 -17.30 -2.44
C GLU A 58 10.80 -16.99 -1.15
N ASP A 59 12.02 -16.46 -1.28
CA ASP A 59 12.84 -16.07 -0.14
C ASP A 59 12.26 -14.84 0.58
N LYS A 60 11.62 -15.12 1.72
CA LYS A 60 10.95 -14.12 2.56
C LYS A 60 11.92 -13.14 3.20
N VAL A 61 13.14 -13.58 3.52
CA VAL A 61 14.17 -12.72 4.12
C VAL A 61 14.67 -11.74 3.07
N ASP A 62 14.87 -12.20 1.83
CA ASP A 62 15.23 -11.32 0.72
C ASP A 62 14.10 -10.37 0.31
N ILE A 63 12.83 -10.78 0.39
CA ILE A 63 11.69 -9.84 0.23
C ILE A 63 11.77 -8.73 1.28
N LEU A 64 11.93 -9.09 2.55
CA LEU A 64 11.99 -8.12 3.64
C LEU A 64 13.19 -7.17 3.49
N ARG A 65 14.38 -7.69 3.13
CA ARG A 65 15.57 -6.85 2.88
C ARG A 65 15.35 -5.83 1.77
N ARG A 66 14.75 -6.25 0.65
CA ARG A 66 14.44 -5.36 -0.48
C ARG A 66 13.45 -4.29 -0.05
N ARG A 67 12.36 -4.69 0.61
CA ARG A 67 11.31 -3.76 1.07
C ARG A 67 11.87 -2.70 2.03
N VAL A 68 12.68 -3.10 3.00
CA VAL A 68 13.37 -2.18 3.91
C VAL A 68 14.27 -1.20 3.15
N PHE A 69 15.02 -1.68 2.15
CA PHE A 69 15.88 -0.84 1.33
C PHE A 69 15.09 0.16 0.49
N ASP A 70 14.01 -0.30 -0.16
CA ASP A 70 13.14 0.51 -1.01
C ASP A 70 12.50 1.61 -0.17
N TYR A 71 11.83 1.25 0.92
CA TYR A 71 11.23 2.19 1.86
C TYR A 71 12.26 3.16 2.43
N ALA A 72 13.42 2.70 2.92
CA ALA A 72 14.45 3.61 3.43
C ALA A 72 14.99 4.60 2.38
N SER A 73 14.79 4.32 1.09
CA SER A 73 15.24 5.15 -0.03
C SER A 73 14.15 6.07 -0.58
N GLU A 74 12.89 5.91 -0.17
CA GLU A 74 11.77 6.74 -0.62
C GLU A 74 11.81 8.13 0.02
N PRO A 75 11.44 9.20 -0.73
CA PRO A 75 11.21 10.50 -0.14
C PRO A 75 9.95 10.42 0.73
N TRP A 76 10.13 10.46 2.05
CA TRP A 76 9.02 10.38 3.00
C TRP A 76 8.18 11.65 3.00
N GLU A 77 6.89 11.53 2.68
CA GLU A 77 5.88 12.61 2.77
C GLU A 77 5.41 12.82 4.23
N GLY A 78 6.36 12.92 5.17
CA GLY A 78 6.09 13.19 6.59
C GLY A 78 5.69 11.97 7.44
N LEU A 79 5.49 10.80 6.85
CA LEU A 79 5.20 9.54 7.56
C LEU A 79 6.14 8.43 7.12
N ASN A 80 6.59 7.58 8.05
CA ASN A 80 7.48 6.44 7.78
C ASN A 80 6.98 5.13 8.41
N ILE A 81 5.65 5.01 8.62
CA ILE A 81 5.02 3.86 9.27
C ILE A 81 5.37 2.53 8.59
N PRO A 82 5.35 2.41 7.25
CA PRO A 82 5.75 1.15 6.58
C PRO A 82 7.19 0.73 6.88
N LEU A 83 8.12 1.70 6.98
CA LEU A 83 9.51 1.41 7.37
C LEU A 83 9.62 0.98 8.83
N GLN A 84 8.87 1.62 9.73
CA GLN A 84 8.86 1.21 11.14
C GLN A 84 8.34 -0.22 11.29
N TYR A 85 7.26 -0.56 10.60
CA TYR A 85 6.72 -1.92 10.56
C TYR A 85 7.78 -2.90 10.04
N ASP A 86 8.48 -2.55 8.98
CA ASP A 86 9.56 -3.36 8.44
C ASP A 86 10.74 -3.55 9.40
N PHE A 87 11.11 -2.53 10.17
CA PHE A 87 12.13 -2.67 11.21
C PHE A 87 11.70 -3.61 12.35
N VAL A 88 10.43 -3.60 12.73
CA VAL A 88 9.89 -4.58 13.70
C VAL A 88 10.05 -6.00 13.14
N GLN A 89 9.70 -6.21 11.87
CA GLN A 89 9.84 -7.52 11.22
C GLN A 89 11.32 -7.94 11.12
N VAL A 90 12.22 -7.01 10.76
CA VAL A 90 13.67 -7.25 10.71
C VAL A 90 14.22 -7.67 12.08
N ALA A 91 13.79 -7.02 13.16
CA ALA A 91 14.22 -7.36 14.51
C ALA A 91 13.81 -8.79 14.89
N GLN A 92 12.64 -9.26 14.44
CA GLN A 92 12.15 -10.61 14.71
C GLN A 92 12.93 -11.70 13.97
N VAL A 93 13.38 -11.45 12.73
CA VAL A 93 14.09 -12.43 11.88
C VAL A 93 15.59 -12.15 11.74
N TRP A 94 16.16 -11.32 12.62
CA TRP A 94 17.54 -10.83 12.52
C TRP A 94 18.60 -11.93 12.40
N ASN A 95 18.41 -13.04 13.11
CA ASN A 95 19.33 -14.18 13.03
C ASN A 95 19.33 -14.81 11.64
N GLU A 96 18.18 -14.89 10.98
CA GLU A 96 18.07 -15.40 9.59
C GLU A 96 18.75 -14.43 8.62
N ILE A 97 18.58 -13.12 8.84
CA ILE A 97 19.24 -12.06 8.06
C ILE A 97 20.77 -12.15 8.18
N THR A 98 21.31 -12.41 9.37
CA THR A 98 22.77 -12.42 9.61
C THR A 98 23.43 -13.77 9.32
N SER A 99 22.67 -14.88 9.37
CA SER A 99 23.16 -16.24 9.12
C SER A 99 23.75 -16.49 7.73
N LEU A 100 23.52 -15.59 6.77
CA LEU A 100 24.11 -15.66 5.43
C LEU A 100 25.57 -15.17 5.37
N ASN A 101 26.05 -14.48 6.41
CA ASN A 101 27.42 -13.99 6.50
C ASN A 101 28.20 -14.88 7.48
N HIS A 102 28.94 -15.86 6.95
CA HIS A 102 29.68 -16.85 7.72
C HIS A 102 30.79 -16.30 8.64
N ASP A 103 31.18 -15.02 8.49
CA ASP A 103 32.37 -14.45 9.12
C ASP A 103 32.09 -13.47 10.28
N THR A 104 30.83 -13.18 10.59
CA THR A 104 30.47 -12.29 11.71
C THR A 104 29.73 -13.08 12.77
N ALA A 105 30.32 -13.20 13.97
CA ALA A 105 29.61 -13.68 15.16
C ALA A 105 28.24 -13.00 15.23
N ALA A 106 27.17 -13.77 15.44
CA ALA A 106 25.78 -13.31 15.42
C ALA A 106 25.64 -12.00 16.20
N SER A 107 25.64 -10.88 15.46
CA SER A 107 25.61 -9.56 16.05
C SER A 107 24.22 -9.35 16.61
N THR A 108 24.10 -8.71 17.77
CA THR A 108 22.80 -8.25 18.27
C THR A 108 22.13 -7.37 17.22
N CYS A 109 20.80 -7.47 17.07
CA CYS A 109 20.07 -6.59 16.18
C CYS A 109 20.30 -5.13 16.62
N PRO A 110 20.65 -4.21 15.69
CA PRO A 110 20.93 -2.81 16.05
C PRO A 110 19.69 -2.05 16.53
N VAL A 111 18.50 -2.59 16.25
CA VAL A 111 17.21 -2.04 16.68
C VAL A 111 16.49 -3.05 17.57
N SER A 112 15.71 -2.55 18.51
CA SER A 112 14.89 -3.36 19.40
C SER A 112 13.61 -2.62 19.72
N PHE A 113 12.52 -3.36 19.83
CA PHE A 113 11.20 -2.84 20.13
C PHE A 113 10.63 -3.61 21.31
N THR A 114 9.93 -2.92 22.20
CA THR A 114 9.06 -3.53 23.19
C THR A 114 7.87 -4.21 22.51
N GLU A 115 7.20 -5.11 23.22
CA GLU A 115 6.01 -5.78 22.67
C GLU A 115 4.88 -4.77 22.44
N GLU A 116 4.77 -3.76 23.30
CA GLU A 116 3.82 -2.67 23.19
C GLU A 116 4.09 -1.80 21.96
N GLU A 117 5.34 -1.38 21.72
CA GLU A 117 5.72 -0.61 20.53
C GLU A 117 5.44 -1.40 19.24
N ALA A 118 5.80 -2.68 19.20
CA ALA A 118 5.55 -3.53 18.04
C ALA A 118 4.05 -3.65 17.71
N LYS A 119 3.20 -3.76 18.73
CA LYS A 119 1.73 -3.80 18.55
C LYS A 119 1.17 -2.46 18.09
N GLN A 120 1.70 -1.35 18.60
CA GLN A 120 1.29 -0.01 18.16
C GLN A 120 1.65 0.23 16.70
N ILE A 121 2.85 -0.17 16.28
CA ILE A 121 3.31 -0.07 14.89
C ILE A 121 2.46 -0.95 13.97
N ASP A 122 2.16 -2.20 14.35
CA ASP A 122 1.27 -3.11 13.60
C ASP A 122 -0.12 -2.48 13.40
N ALA A 123 -0.68 -1.83 14.44
CA ALA A 123 -1.97 -1.15 14.34
C ALA A 123 -1.92 0.12 13.47
N LEU A 124 -0.83 0.88 13.52
CA LEU A 124 -0.63 2.06 12.67
C LEU A 124 -0.45 1.68 11.20
N ASP A 125 0.28 0.60 10.91
CA ASP A 125 0.45 0.07 9.55
C ASP A 125 -0.88 -0.39 8.96
N ASP A 126 -1.73 -1.04 9.76
CA ASP A 126 -3.09 -1.40 9.35
C ASP A 126 -3.93 -0.16 8.99
N LEU A 127 -3.91 0.88 9.84
CA LEU A 127 -4.63 2.13 9.57
C LEU A 127 -4.09 2.85 8.32
N HIS A 128 -2.76 2.86 8.15
CA HIS A 128 -2.11 3.47 6.99
C HIS A 128 -2.51 2.77 5.69
N ARG A 129 -2.50 1.43 5.69
CA ARG A 129 -2.94 0.62 4.55
C ARG A 129 -4.41 0.82 4.21
N ASP A 130 -5.27 1.01 5.21
CA ASP A 130 -6.68 1.33 4.97
C ASP A 130 -6.82 2.72 4.31
N ALA A 131 -6.09 3.73 4.80
CA ALA A 131 -6.06 5.06 4.21
C ALA A 131 -5.53 5.06 2.76
N ASP A 132 -4.45 4.32 2.48
CA ASP A 132 -3.90 4.17 1.13
C ASP A 132 -4.92 3.55 0.16
N ASN A 133 -5.61 2.49 0.59
CA ASN A 133 -6.65 1.85 -0.22
C ASN A 133 -7.81 2.82 -0.53
N ASP A 134 -8.20 3.66 0.43
CA ASP A 134 -9.24 4.65 0.23
C ASP A 134 -8.76 5.77 -0.72
N MET A 135 -7.51 6.23 -0.58
CA MET A 135 -6.92 7.20 -1.51
C MET A 135 -6.81 6.64 -2.94
N GLU A 136 -6.40 5.39 -3.12
CA GLU A 136 -6.39 4.74 -4.44
C GLU A 136 -7.79 4.71 -5.08
N ARG A 137 -8.83 4.40 -4.29
CA ARG A 137 -10.22 4.43 -4.76
C ARG A 137 -10.64 5.85 -5.16
N ILE A 138 -10.32 6.85 -4.34
CA ILE A 138 -10.64 8.25 -4.63
C ILE A 138 -9.93 8.68 -5.91
N ASN A 139 -8.64 8.45 -6.04
CA ASN A 139 -7.86 8.79 -7.24
C ASN A 139 -8.47 8.16 -8.50
N TRP A 140 -8.86 6.90 -8.41
CA TRP A 140 -9.53 6.22 -9.51
C TRP A 140 -10.90 6.81 -9.86
N LEU A 141 -11.72 7.20 -8.86
CA LEU A 141 -13.00 7.89 -9.06
C LEU A 141 -12.83 9.26 -9.72
N LEU A 142 -11.83 10.01 -9.27
CA LEU A 142 -11.42 11.30 -9.85
C LEU A 142 -10.88 11.14 -11.28
N GLY A 143 -10.33 9.97 -11.61
CA GLY A 143 -9.70 9.69 -12.90
C GLY A 143 -8.29 10.27 -12.99
N ILE A 144 -7.58 10.26 -11.87
CA ILE A 144 -6.20 10.73 -11.73
C ILE A 144 -5.29 9.55 -11.34
N ALA A 145 -4.01 9.66 -11.70
CA ALA A 145 -2.98 8.76 -11.21
C ALA A 145 -2.58 9.11 -9.76
N SER A 146 -1.74 8.28 -9.15
CA SER A 146 -1.30 8.46 -7.76
C SER A 146 -0.54 9.76 -7.52
N ASP A 147 0.09 10.31 -8.55
CA ASP A 147 0.77 11.61 -8.55
C ASP A 147 -0.16 12.79 -8.90
N GLY A 148 -1.48 12.54 -8.95
CA GLY A 148 -2.48 13.53 -9.34
C GLY A 148 -2.57 13.78 -10.85
N TRP A 149 -1.79 13.09 -11.68
CA TRP A 149 -1.78 13.33 -13.13
C TRP A 149 -3.06 12.83 -13.82
N THR A 150 -3.52 13.57 -14.83
CA THR A 150 -4.61 13.14 -15.73
C THR A 150 -4.40 13.68 -17.14
N PRO A 151 -4.86 12.98 -18.20
CA PRO A 151 -4.81 13.50 -19.56
C PRO A 151 -5.57 14.81 -19.72
N HIS A 152 -5.13 15.67 -20.64
CA HIS A 152 -5.73 16.97 -20.89
C HIS A 152 -7.25 16.89 -21.16
N GLU A 153 -7.69 15.86 -21.90
CA GLU A 153 -9.09 15.64 -22.26
C GLU A 153 -9.97 15.33 -21.04
N ARG A 154 -9.37 14.86 -19.94
CA ARG A 154 -10.07 14.50 -18.69
C ARG A 154 -9.90 15.54 -17.59
N PHE A 155 -9.02 16.52 -17.76
CA PHE A 155 -8.67 17.51 -16.74
C PHE A 155 -9.90 18.23 -16.16
N GLU A 156 -10.76 18.81 -17.00
CA GLU A 156 -11.94 19.54 -16.52
C GLU A 156 -12.95 18.62 -15.80
N SER A 157 -13.05 17.36 -16.23
CA SER A 157 -13.88 16.37 -15.54
C SER A 157 -13.28 15.98 -14.19
N ALA A 158 -11.97 15.76 -14.10
CA ALA A 158 -11.28 15.45 -12.86
C ALA A 158 -11.39 16.61 -11.86
N ARG A 159 -11.18 17.85 -12.32
CA ARG A 159 -11.34 19.07 -11.49
C ARG A 159 -12.76 19.19 -10.95
N SER A 160 -13.77 18.99 -11.82
CA SER A 160 -15.17 19.08 -11.40
C SER A 160 -15.53 18.02 -10.34
N LYS A 161 -15.05 16.78 -10.53
CA LYS A 161 -15.24 15.70 -9.54
C LYS A 161 -14.50 15.99 -8.23
N ALA A 162 -13.30 16.55 -8.27
CA ALA A 162 -12.54 16.88 -7.06
C ALA A 162 -13.29 17.91 -6.20
N VAL A 163 -13.90 18.93 -6.83
CA VAL A 163 -14.77 19.90 -6.13
C VAL A 163 -15.99 19.22 -5.53
N GLU A 164 -16.68 18.38 -6.29
CA GLU A 164 -17.84 17.62 -5.80
C GLU A 164 -17.49 16.71 -4.61
N PHE A 165 -16.37 15.99 -4.68
CA PHE A 165 -15.86 15.15 -3.60
C PHE A 165 -15.58 15.95 -2.33
N ARG A 166 -15.00 17.15 -2.47
CA ARG A 166 -14.75 18.06 -1.35
C ARG A 166 -16.05 18.52 -0.70
N GLU A 167 -17.02 18.93 -1.49
CA GLU A 167 -18.34 19.35 -0.98
C GLU A 167 -19.04 18.21 -0.24
N GLN A 168 -19.04 17.00 -0.80
CA GLN A 168 -19.63 15.82 -0.16
C GLN A 168 -18.87 15.42 1.12
N GLY A 169 -17.54 15.45 1.11
CA GLY A 169 -16.70 15.17 2.26
C GLY A 169 -17.00 16.12 3.41
N LEU A 170 -16.98 17.42 3.16
CA LEU A 170 -17.30 18.44 4.18
C LEU A 170 -18.74 18.35 4.68
N ALA A 171 -19.70 18.02 3.81
CA ALA A 171 -21.09 17.82 4.22
C ALA A 171 -21.28 16.59 5.13
N SER A 172 -20.43 15.56 5.00
CA SER A 172 -20.53 14.34 5.81
C SER A 172 -20.05 14.50 7.25
N VAL A 173 -19.31 15.58 7.54
CA VAL A 173 -18.80 15.93 8.88
C VAL A 173 -19.39 17.24 9.41
N ASP A 174 -20.48 17.73 8.82
CA ASP A 174 -21.06 19.05 9.14
C ASP A 174 -21.59 19.15 10.59
N ASP A 175 -21.92 18.02 11.20
CA ASP A 175 -22.38 17.93 12.59
C ASP A 175 -21.24 17.94 13.63
N ASP A 176 -19.99 17.75 13.19
CA ASP A 176 -18.79 17.84 14.03
C ASP A 176 -17.94 19.03 13.59
N GLN A 177 -18.06 20.13 14.34
CA GLN A 177 -17.35 21.37 14.06
C GLN A 177 -15.82 21.18 13.99
N TRP A 178 -15.25 20.34 14.87
CA TRP A 178 -13.81 20.13 14.90
C TRP A 178 -13.34 19.36 13.67
N LEU A 179 -14.05 18.28 13.30
CA LEU A 179 -13.75 17.53 12.08
C LEU A 179 -13.93 18.37 10.83
N ARG A 180 -14.96 19.22 10.79
CA ARG A 180 -15.18 20.16 9.68
C ARG A 180 -14.01 21.13 9.54
N GLU A 181 -13.59 21.78 10.61
CA GLU A 181 -12.47 22.73 10.60
C GLU A 181 -11.15 22.07 10.13
N ILE A 182 -10.86 20.87 10.62
CA ILE A 182 -9.66 20.11 10.21
C ILE A 182 -9.75 19.69 8.73
N SER A 183 -10.91 19.23 8.28
CA SER A 183 -11.12 18.80 6.89
C SER A 183 -11.03 19.96 5.91
N GLU A 184 -11.51 21.15 6.29
CA GLU A 184 -11.39 22.37 5.48
C GLU A 184 -9.94 22.85 5.36
N ARG A 185 -9.16 22.71 6.42
CA ARG A 185 -7.75 23.16 6.45
C ARG A 185 -6.78 22.19 5.78
N HIS A 186 -7.04 20.90 5.90
CA HIS A 186 -6.10 19.84 5.50
C HIS A 186 -6.67 18.96 4.38
N TRP A 187 -7.43 19.54 3.46
CA TRP A 187 -8.01 18.80 2.35
C TRP A 187 -6.90 18.21 1.46
N PRO A 188 -6.85 16.89 1.21
CA PRO A 188 -5.72 16.24 0.55
C PRO A 188 -5.41 16.72 -0.88
N PHE A 189 -6.38 17.34 -1.55
CA PHE A 189 -6.27 17.79 -2.94
C PHE A 189 -6.18 19.32 -3.09
N ASP A 190 -6.18 20.06 -1.98
CA ASP A 190 -6.00 21.51 -2.01
C ASP A 190 -4.51 21.85 -2.18
N ASP A 191 -4.20 22.94 -2.90
CA ASP A 191 -2.84 23.44 -3.05
C ASP A 191 -2.34 23.94 -1.69
N TYR A 192 -1.34 23.26 -1.13
CA TYR A 192 -0.79 23.61 0.17
C TYR A 192 0.46 24.48 -0.03
N ASP A 193 0.43 25.70 0.50
CA ASP A 193 1.64 26.53 0.54
C ASP A 193 2.59 25.93 1.59
N GLU A 194 3.69 25.32 1.13
CA GLU A 194 4.73 24.75 2.01
C GLU A 194 5.47 25.80 2.87
N ASN A 195 5.12 27.10 2.75
CA ASN A 195 5.71 28.19 3.51
C ASN A 195 4.97 28.56 4.81
N GLU A 196 3.94 27.81 5.24
CA GLU A 196 3.28 27.98 6.55
C GLU A 196 4.00 27.29 7.72
#